data_AF-A0A960Y7P4-F1
#
_entry.id   AF-A0A960Y7P4-F1
#
_cell.length_a   1.000
_cell.length_b   1.000
_cell.length_c   1.000
_cell.angle_alpha   90.00
_cell.angle_beta   90.00
_cell.angle_gamma   90.00
#
_symmetry.space_group_name_H-M   'P 1'
#
loop_
_entity.id
_entity.type
_entity.pdbx_description
1 polymer ?
#
loop_
_entity_poly.entity_id
_entity_poly.type
_entity_poly.pdbx_seq_one_letter_code
_entity_poly.pdbx_strand_id
1 'polypeptide(L)'
;MEFKVDERDIRFCLFEERDLSALLSYDRYKDQDQDLYGMVLSEAIKFATGTLAPMNQSADEKGCGFDNGKVTMPPGFKEAYKQYCEAGWNTVSIHAEVGGQGLPGVVAAASSESLVASNCAFVFTPGLTAAGIRVLDKYGADELKELYLDKMVSGQWSGTMCLTEPNVGTALADIRTTAKKNDDGSYSL
;
A
#
# COMPACT_ATOMS: atom_id res chain seq x y z
N MET A 1 1.31 -18.95 -17.25
CA MET A 1 2.57 -18.38 -17.78
C MET A 1 3.41 -17.97 -16.58
N GLU A 2 4.71 -18.21 -16.59
CA GLU A 2 5.60 -17.81 -15.48
C GLU A 2 5.76 -16.28 -15.45
N PHE A 3 5.52 -15.66 -14.29
CA PHE A 3 5.73 -14.22 -14.09
C PHE A 3 7.23 -13.94 -13.97
N LYS A 4 7.73 -12.95 -14.72
CA LYS A 4 9.15 -12.61 -14.79
C LYS A 4 9.35 -11.13 -14.49
N VAL A 5 10.41 -10.83 -13.77
CA VAL A 5 10.84 -9.47 -13.46
C VAL A 5 12.27 -9.29 -13.96
N ASP A 6 12.55 -8.17 -14.63
CA ASP A 6 13.92 -7.78 -14.99
C ASP A 6 14.55 -6.99 -13.83
N GLU A 7 15.09 -7.72 -12.85
CA GLU A 7 15.76 -7.10 -11.70
C GLU A 7 16.98 -6.26 -12.13
N ARG A 8 17.64 -6.63 -13.24
CA ARG A 8 18.82 -5.92 -13.74
C ARG A 8 18.46 -4.52 -14.20
N ASP A 9 17.33 -4.37 -14.90
CA ASP A 9 16.83 -3.07 -15.37
C ASP A 9 16.42 -2.15 -14.21
N ILE A 10 15.72 -2.71 -13.21
CA ILE A 10 15.36 -1.96 -11.99
C ILE A 10 16.63 -1.44 -11.29
N ARG A 11 17.65 -2.30 -11.13
CA ARG A 11 18.91 -1.92 -10.49
C ARG A 11 19.71 -0.90 -11.32
N PHE A 12 19.69 -1.04 -12.66
CA PHE A 12 20.31 -0.06 -13.56
C PHE A 12 19.72 1.32 -13.34
N CYS A 13 18.39 1.43 -13.44
CA CYS A 13 17.69 2.70 -13.29
C CYS A 13 17.98 3.33 -11.92
N LEU A 14 17.87 2.55 -10.84
CA LEU A 14 18.00 3.11 -9.49
C LEU A 14 19.43 3.44 -9.09
N PHE A 15 20.38 2.53 -9.32
CA PHE A 15 21.74 2.66 -8.77
C PHE A 15 22.75 3.25 -9.75
N GLU A 16 22.61 3.01 -11.05
CA GLU A 16 23.57 3.46 -12.06
C GLU A 16 23.14 4.78 -12.74
N GLU A 17 21.86 4.91 -13.12
CA GLU A 17 21.36 6.12 -13.80
C GLU A 17 20.93 7.21 -12.82
N ARG A 18 20.20 6.87 -11.75
CA ARG A 18 19.69 7.85 -10.77
C ARG A 18 20.58 8.10 -9.56
N ASP A 19 21.64 7.31 -9.37
CA ASP A 19 22.50 7.30 -8.18
C ASP A 19 21.71 7.42 -6.87
N LEU A 20 21.00 6.35 -6.51
CA LEU A 20 20.20 6.32 -5.29
C LEU A 20 21.03 6.58 -4.00
N SER A 21 22.36 6.41 -4.02
CA SER A 21 23.19 6.72 -2.84
C SER A 21 23.17 8.20 -2.47
N ALA A 22 22.90 9.08 -3.43
CA ALA A 22 22.78 10.51 -3.17
C ALA A 22 21.72 10.82 -2.09
N LEU A 23 20.72 9.95 -1.91
CA LEU A 23 19.73 10.10 -0.85
C LEU A 23 20.30 9.98 0.56
N LEU A 24 21.40 9.24 0.75
CA LEU A 24 22.03 9.03 2.06
C LEU A 24 22.63 10.33 2.63
N SER A 25 22.78 11.36 1.80
CA SER A 25 23.20 12.70 2.23
C SER A 25 22.13 13.46 3.04
N TYR A 26 20.86 13.06 2.95
CA TYR A 26 19.78 13.67 3.72
C TYR A 26 19.68 13.04 5.10
N ASP A 27 19.50 13.86 6.13
CA ASP A 27 19.36 13.42 7.54
C ASP A 27 18.33 12.31 7.74
N ARG A 28 17.28 12.30 6.91
CA ARG A 28 16.21 11.32 6.96
C ARG A 28 16.63 9.90 6.54
N TYR A 29 17.69 9.76 5.74
CA TYR A 29 18.12 8.48 5.17
C TYR A 29 19.57 8.12 5.55
N LYS A 30 20.24 8.92 6.40
CA LYS A 30 21.65 8.75 6.76
C LYS A 30 21.98 7.43 7.48
N ASP A 31 20.97 6.83 8.13
CA ASP A 31 21.09 5.56 8.85
C ASP A 31 20.70 4.35 7.98
N GLN A 32 20.52 4.55 6.68
CA GLN A 32 20.21 3.54 5.67
C GLN A 32 21.42 3.33 4.75
N ASP A 33 21.40 2.29 3.92
CA ASP A 33 22.46 2.03 2.95
C ASP A 33 21.91 1.43 1.64
N GLN A 34 22.79 1.32 0.63
CA GLN A 34 22.41 0.78 -0.68
C GLN A 34 22.09 -0.72 -0.63
N ASP A 35 22.71 -1.47 0.28
CA ASP A 35 22.50 -2.91 0.40
C ASP A 35 21.08 -3.21 0.92
N LEU A 36 20.60 -2.41 1.88
CA LEU A 36 19.23 -2.42 2.36
C LEU A 36 18.25 -2.17 1.20
N TYR A 37 18.48 -1.15 0.38
CA TYR A 37 17.62 -0.88 -0.78
C TYR A 37 17.61 -2.05 -1.77
N GLY A 38 18.79 -2.61 -2.09
CA GLY A 38 18.91 -3.78 -2.96
C GLY A 38 18.16 -4.99 -2.40
N MET A 39 18.31 -5.28 -1.11
CA MET A 39 17.64 -6.38 -0.43
C MET A 39 16.11 -6.25 -0.50
N VAL A 40 15.58 -5.04 -0.23
CA VAL A 40 14.15 -4.76 -0.26
C VAL A 40 13.57 -4.99 -1.67
N LEU A 41 14.31 -4.61 -2.71
CA LEU A 41 13.91 -4.88 -4.10
C LEU A 41 13.89 -6.39 -4.40
N SER A 42 14.95 -7.11 -4.06
CA SER A 42 15.03 -8.56 -4.31
C SER A 42 13.96 -9.35 -3.54
N GLU A 43 13.69 -9.01 -2.28
CA GLU A 43 12.63 -9.68 -1.49
C GLU A 43 11.22 -9.32 -2.02
N ALA A 44 11.01 -8.11 -2.54
CA ALA A 44 9.74 -7.76 -3.19
C ALA A 44 9.50 -8.61 -4.45
N ILE A 45 10.54 -8.82 -5.27
CA ILE A 45 10.49 -9.68 -6.47
C ILE A 45 10.20 -11.13 -6.07
N LYS A 46 10.85 -11.62 -5.02
CA LYS A 46 10.62 -12.97 -4.49
C LYS A 46 9.19 -13.15 -3.97
N PHE A 47 8.64 -12.16 -3.27
CA PHE A 47 7.26 -12.20 -2.82
C PHE A 47 6.28 -12.13 -4.01
N ALA A 48 6.56 -11.28 -4.98
CA ALA A 48 5.79 -11.16 -6.22
C ALA A 48 5.73 -12.48 -6.99
N THR A 49 6.88 -13.11 -7.23
CA THR A 49 7.01 -14.34 -8.01
C THR A 49 6.56 -15.59 -7.26
N GLY A 50 6.88 -15.70 -5.97
CA GLY A 50 6.61 -16.89 -5.17
C GLY A 50 5.24 -16.93 -4.52
N THR A 51 4.68 -15.77 -4.13
CA THR A 51 3.40 -15.70 -3.42
C THR A 51 2.31 -15.17 -4.34
N LEU A 52 2.48 -13.99 -4.93
CA LEU A 52 1.38 -13.27 -5.60
C LEU A 52 1.06 -13.76 -7.02
N ALA A 53 2.07 -13.98 -7.86
CA ALA A 53 1.88 -14.41 -9.24
C ALA A 53 1.13 -15.76 -9.37
N PRO A 54 1.41 -16.79 -8.55
CA PRO A 54 0.71 -18.08 -8.64
C PRO A 54 -0.80 -17.99 -8.42
N MET A 55 -1.28 -17.00 -7.66
CA MET A 55 -2.71 -16.82 -7.36
C MET A 55 -3.42 -15.86 -8.32
N ASN A 56 -2.71 -15.21 -9.25
CA ASN A 56 -3.30 -14.16 -10.09
C ASN A 56 -4.44 -14.71 -10.99
N GLN A 57 -4.18 -15.79 -11.72
CA GLN A 57 -5.17 -16.37 -12.62
C GLN A 57 -6.38 -16.95 -11.86
N SER A 58 -6.14 -17.71 -10.80
CA SER A 58 -7.23 -18.31 -10.03
C SER A 58 -8.07 -17.27 -9.29
N ALA A 59 -7.48 -16.14 -8.89
CA ALA A 59 -8.21 -15.02 -8.31
C ALA A 59 -9.13 -14.34 -9.32
N ASP A 60 -8.68 -14.14 -10.57
CA ASP A 60 -9.49 -13.60 -11.67
C ASP A 60 -10.69 -14.51 -11.98
N GLU A 61 -10.45 -15.82 -12.13
CA GLU A 61 -11.49 -16.81 -12.44
C GLU A 61 -12.56 -16.93 -11.34
N LYS A 62 -12.18 -16.70 -10.08
CA LYS A 62 -13.10 -16.81 -8.94
C LYS A 62 -13.80 -15.49 -8.60
N GLY A 63 -13.10 -14.37 -8.71
CA GLY A 63 -13.60 -13.06 -8.29
C GLY A 63 -13.94 -12.97 -6.79
N CYS A 64 -14.52 -11.83 -6.41
CA CYS A 64 -15.06 -11.64 -5.06
C CYS A 64 -16.53 -12.09 -5.01
N GLY A 65 -16.92 -12.73 -3.91
CA GLY A 65 -18.32 -12.96 -3.58
C GLY A 65 -18.90 -11.83 -2.74
N PHE A 66 -20.20 -11.57 -2.87
CA PHE A 66 -20.93 -10.63 -2.02
C PHE A 66 -22.25 -11.25 -1.55
N ASP A 67 -22.43 -11.29 -0.24
CA ASP A 67 -23.66 -11.77 0.40
C ASP A 67 -23.97 -10.92 1.64
N ASN A 68 -25.15 -10.30 1.68
CA ASN A 68 -25.67 -9.54 2.81
C ASN A 68 -24.66 -8.58 3.48
N GLY A 69 -23.99 -7.75 2.68
CA GLY A 69 -23.02 -6.76 3.18
C GLY A 69 -21.63 -7.33 3.48
N LYS A 70 -21.42 -8.64 3.29
CA LYS A 70 -20.13 -9.30 3.47
C LYS A 70 -19.50 -9.62 2.12
N VAL A 71 -18.29 -9.12 1.92
CA VAL A 71 -17.44 -9.49 0.78
C VAL A 71 -16.58 -10.70 1.17
N THR A 72 -16.50 -11.68 0.27
CA THR A 72 -15.58 -12.82 0.39
C THR A 72 -14.53 -12.71 -0.72
N MET A 73 -13.27 -12.56 -0.31
CA MET A 73 -12.13 -12.45 -1.22
C MET A 73 -11.83 -13.81 -1.90
N PRO A 74 -11.15 -13.81 -3.06
CA PRO A 74 -10.67 -15.04 -3.67
C PRO A 74 -9.83 -15.89 -2.70
N PRO A 75 -9.82 -17.23 -2.86
CA PRO A 75 -8.98 -18.10 -2.05
C PRO A 75 -7.51 -17.68 -2.06
N GLY A 76 -6.86 -17.72 -0.90
CA GLY A 76 -5.45 -17.34 -0.73
C GLY A 76 -5.20 -15.86 -0.41
N PHE A 77 -6.09 -14.93 -0.82
CA PHE A 77 -5.87 -13.49 -0.60
C PHE A 77 -5.73 -13.12 0.88
N LYS A 78 -6.52 -13.74 1.76
CA LYS A 78 -6.42 -13.45 3.21
C LYS A 78 -5.08 -13.87 3.81
N GLU A 79 -4.54 -15.01 3.41
CA GLU A 79 -3.25 -15.49 3.89
C GLU A 79 -2.11 -14.66 3.30
N ALA A 80 -2.21 -14.33 2.00
CA ALA A 80 -1.27 -13.45 1.32
C ALA A 80 -1.26 -12.04 1.94
N TYR A 81 -2.41 -11.52 2.35
CA TYR A 81 -2.53 -10.23 3.04
C TYR A 81 -1.80 -10.25 4.38
N LYS A 82 -1.93 -11.33 5.15
CA LYS A 82 -1.22 -11.49 6.40
C LYS A 82 0.31 -11.50 6.17
N GLN A 83 0.79 -12.31 5.23
CA GLN A 83 2.22 -12.33 4.87
C GLN A 83 2.69 -10.97 4.35
N TYR A 84 1.84 -10.26 3.62
CA TYR A 84 2.14 -8.94 3.08
C TYR A 84 2.36 -7.89 4.18
N CYS A 85 1.52 -7.91 5.22
CA CYS A 85 1.67 -7.03 6.38
C CYS A 85 2.83 -7.46 7.28
N GLU A 86 3.03 -8.77 7.49
CA GLU A 86 4.16 -9.30 8.29
C GLU A 86 5.52 -8.99 7.65
N ALA A 87 5.60 -8.97 6.32
CA ALA A 87 6.78 -8.54 5.58
C ALA A 87 6.94 -7.00 5.50
N GLY A 88 5.97 -6.23 6.03
CA GLY A 88 6.00 -4.78 6.07
C GLY A 88 5.76 -4.09 4.72
N TRP A 89 5.22 -4.79 3.71
CA TRP A 89 5.01 -4.21 2.38
C TRP A 89 4.00 -3.06 2.36
N ASN A 90 3.08 -3.02 3.33
CA ASN A 90 2.11 -1.92 3.49
C ASN A 90 2.73 -0.63 4.05
N THR A 91 3.98 -0.66 4.54
CA THR A 91 4.59 0.44 5.31
C THR A 91 6.00 0.85 4.86
N VAL A 92 6.45 0.38 3.69
CA VAL A 92 7.81 0.60 3.15
C VAL A 92 8.27 2.07 3.23
N SER A 93 7.44 3.02 2.79
CA SER A 93 7.78 4.46 2.84
C SER A 93 7.00 5.26 3.89
N ILE A 94 6.31 4.57 4.80
CA ILE A 94 5.65 5.20 5.94
C ILE A 94 6.73 5.62 6.95
N HIS A 95 6.55 6.76 7.63
CA HIS A 95 7.53 7.27 8.60
C HIS A 95 7.79 6.26 9.72
N ALA A 96 9.05 6.14 10.13
CA ALA A 96 9.43 5.28 11.24
C ALA A 96 8.76 5.69 12.57
N GLU A 97 8.52 6.99 12.76
CA GLU A 97 7.81 7.55 13.92
C GLU A 97 6.38 7.04 14.08
N VAL A 98 5.74 6.61 12.99
CA VAL A 98 4.40 5.99 13.01
C VAL A 98 4.45 4.49 12.69
N GLY A 99 5.61 3.84 12.87
CA GLY A 99 5.77 2.40 12.75
C GLY A 99 6.02 1.87 11.33
N GLY A 100 6.38 2.74 10.38
CA GLY A 100 6.82 2.33 9.05
C GLY A 100 8.30 2.02 8.93
N GLN A 101 8.76 1.64 7.73
CA GLN A 101 10.18 1.36 7.48
C GLN A 101 11.00 2.62 7.16
N GLY A 102 10.35 3.74 6.83
CA GLY A 102 11.02 5.01 6.55
C GLY A 102 11.86 5.04 5.28
N LEU A 103 11.72 4.06 4.38
CA LEU A 103 12.50 3.99 3.15
C LEU A 103 12.08 5.07 2.14
N PRO A 104 12.96 5.47 1.21
CA PRO A 104 12.64 6.44 0.18
C PRO A 104 11.42 6.03 -0.66
N GLY A 105 10.61 7.01 -1.05
CA GLY A 105 9.42 6.76 -1.89
C GLY A 105 9.75 6.07 -3.22
N VAL A 106 10.94 6.30 -3.77
CA VAL A 106 11.41 5.62 -5.01
C VAL A 106 11.69 4.14 -4.78
N VAL A 107 12.21 3.75 -3.61
CA VAL A 107 12.40 2.33 -3.25
C VAL A 107 11.03 1.66 -3.10
N ALA A 108 10.10 2.32 -2.40
CA ALA A 108 8.73 1.81 -2.27
C ALA A 108 8.02 1.67 -3.63
N ALA A 109 8.22 2.61 -4.55
CA ALA A 109 7.65 2.54 -5.90
C ALA A 109 8.20 1.36 -6.70
N ALA A 110 9.53 1.18 -6.72
CA ALA A 110 10.18 0.08 -7.42
C ALA A 110 9.84 -1.31 -6.83
N SER A 111 9.78 -1.44 -5.50
CA SER A 111 9.28 -2.66 -4.86
C SER A 111 7.82 -2.92 -5.22
N SER A 112 6.98 -1.88 -5.21
CA SER A 112 5.55 -2.01 -5.53
C SER A 112 5.31 -2.39 -6.98
N GLU A 113 6.17 -2.02 -7.91
CA GLU A 113 6.04 -2.35 -9.34
C GLU A 113 5.92 -3.86 -9.54
N SER A 114 6.87 -4.63 -8.99
CA SER A 114 6.89 -6.09 -9.10
C SER A 114 5.65 -6.73 -8.46
N LEU A 115 5.24 -6.21 -7.30
CA LEU A 115 4.05 -6.68 -6.58
C LEU A 115 2.79 -6.45 -7.42
N VAL A 116 2.59 -5.22 -7.92
CA VAL A 116 1.41 -4.86 -8.73
C VAL A 116 1.38 -5.64 -10.04
N ALA A 117 2.52 -5.77 -10.72
CA ALA A 117 2.61 -6.50 -11.98
C ALA A 117 2.30 -8.00 -11.79
N SER A 118 2.65 -8.58 -10.64
CA SER A 118 2.39 -10.00 -10.34
C SER A 118 0.91 -10.28 -10.05
N ASN A 119 0.24 -9.39 -9.31
CA ASN A 119 -1.16 -9.52 -8.94
C ASN A 119 -1.76 -8.16 -8.54
N CYS A 120 -2.19 -7.41 -9.56
CA CYS A 120 -2.76 -6.08 -9.40
C CYS A 120 -4.00 -6.10 -8.49
N ALA A 121 -4.91 -7.07 -8.70
CA ALA A 121 -6.12 -7.21 -7.91
C ALA A 121 -5.84 -7.39 -6.41
N PHE A 122 -4.82 -8.17 -6.06
CA PHE A 122 -4.37 -8.31 -4.68
C PHE A 122 -3.82 -6.99 -4.15
N VAL A 123 -2.84 -6.37 -4.81
CA VAL A 123 -2.11 -5.21 -4.26
C VAL A 123 -3.00 -3.98 -4.06
N PHE A 124 -4.04 -3.81 -4.86
CA PHE A 124 -5.01 -2.72 -4.63
C PHE A 124 -5.91 -2.96 -3.40
N THR A 125 -5.99 -4.18 -2.87
CA THR A 125 -6.77 -4.45 -1.64
C THR A 125 -6.13 -3.86 -0.37
N PRO A 126 -4.81 -3.99 -0.09
CA PRO A 126 -4.14 -3.23 0.96
C PRO A 126 -3.71 -1.82 0.52
N GLY A 127 -3.52 -1.57 -0.78
CA GLY A 127 -2.72 -0.44 -1.29
C GLY A 127 -3.17 0.95 -0.84
N LEU A 128 -4.48 1.18 -0.72
CA LEU A 128 -5.02 2.47 -0.26
C LEU A 128 -4.81 2.73 1.23
N THR A 129 -4.49 1.70 2.02
CA THR A 129 -4.22 1.85 3.46
C THR A 129 -3.01 2.73 3.69
N ALA A 130 -1.94 2.57 2.91
CA ALA A 130 -0.76 3.42 3.01
C ALA A 130 -1.06 4.90 2.69
N ALA A 131 -1.99 5.18 1.77
CA ALA A 131 -2.44 6.54 1.50
C ALA A 131 -3.25 7.10 2.68
N GLY A 132 -4.15 6.29 3.26
CA GLY A 132 -4.91 6.62 4.46
C GLY A 132 -4.00 6.95 5.66
N ILE A 133 -2.95 6.14 5.89
CA ILE A 133 -1.96 6.39 6.94
C ILE A 133 -1.30 7.76 6.75
N ARG A 134 -0.86 8.10 5.53
CA ARG A 134 -0.20 9.39 5.25
C ARG A 134 -1.13 10.58 5.46
N VAL A 135 -2.41 10.46 5.08
CA VAL A 135 -3.41 11.51 5.29
C VAL A 135 -3.66 11.70 6.79
N LEU A 136 -3.83 10.60 7.51
CA LEU A 136 -4.08 10.63 8.95
C LEU A 136 -2.87 11.16 9.75
N ASP A 137 -1.66 10.70 9.43
CA ASP A 137 -0.42 11.18 10.05
C ASP A 137 -0.26 12.70 9.85
N LYS A 138 -0.53 13.19 8.64
CA LYS A 138 -0.34 14.60 8.31
C LYS A 138 -1.45 15.51 8.81
N TYR A 139 -2.71 15.10 8.73
CA TYR A 139 -3.87 15.98 8.94
C TYR A 139 -4.82 15.53 10.06
N GLY A 140 -4.62 14.34 10.62
CA GLY A 140 -5.44 13.85 11.72
C GLY A 140 -5.23 14.65 12.99
N ALA A 141 -6.29 14.79 13.79
CA ALA A 141 -6.15 15.18 15.19
C ALA A 141 -5.45 14.06 15.98
N ASP A 142 -4.79 14.39 17.09
CA ASP A 142 -4.00 13.42 17.86
C ASP A 142 -4.82 12.22 18.32
N GLU A 143 -6.06 12.44 18.76
CA GLU A 143 -7.02 11.40 19.14
C GLU A 143 -7.32 10.40 18.01
N LEU A 144 -7.36 10.88 16.75
CA LEU A 144 -7.55 10.01 15.57
C LEU A 144 -6.26 9.24 15.28
N LYS A 145 -5.09 9.88 15.40
CA LYS A 145 -3.81 9.23 15.18
C LYS A 145 -3.61 8.06 16.15
N GLU A 146 -3.84 8.29 17.44
CA GLU A 146 -3.79 7.27 18.49
C GLU A 146 -4.76 6.12 18.24
N LEU A 147 -5.97 6.41 17.75
CA LEU A 147 -6.97 5.39 17.52
C LEU A 147 -6.65 4.52 16.29
N TYR A 148 -6.17 5.11 15.20
CA TYR A 148 -6.15 4.46 13.89
C TYR A 148 -4.75 4.05 13.41
N LEU A 149 -3.68 4.83 13.69
CA LEU A 149 -2.37 4.61 13.03
C LEU A 149 -1.82 3.21 13.30
N ASP A 150 -1.71 2.79 14.56
CA ASP A 150 -1.14 1.47 14.92
C ASP A 150 -1.89 0.32 14.24
N LYS A 151 -3.22 0.43 14.14
CA LYS A 151 -4.07 -0.59 13.52
C LYS A 151 -3.95 -0.60 12.00
N MET A 152 -3.75 0.56 11.38
CA MET A 152 -3.53 0.66 9.93
C MET A 152 -2.13 0.21 9.53
N VAL A 153 -1.12 0.59 10.32
CA VAL A 153 0.29 0.26 10.11
C VAL A 153 0.53 -1.24 10.27
N SER A 154 -0.09 -1.88 11.27
CA SER A 154 -0.05 -3.33 11.43
C SER A 154 -0.87 -4.10 10.37
N GLY A 155 -1.70 -3.42 9.59
CA GLY A 155 -2.64 -4.03 8.65
C GLY A 155 -3.86 -4.68 9.32
N GLN A 156 -4.09 -4.45 10.61
CA GLN A 156 -5.33 -4.88 11.27
C GLN A 156 -6.55 -4.20 10.66
N TRP A 157 -6.44 -2.91 10.35
CA TRP A 157 -7.46 -2.11 9.69
C TRP A 157 -6.94 -1.62 8.33
N SER A 158 -7.74 -1.80 7.28
CA SER A 158 -7.45 -1.21 5.98
C SER A 158 -8.13 0.15 5.83
N GLY A 159 -7.65 0.93 4.85
CA GLY A 159 -8.24 2.21 4.47
C GLY A 159 -8.67 2.22 3.01
N THR A 160 -9.66 3.04 2.69
CA THR A 160 -10.10 3.32 1.32
C THR A 160 -10.47 4.78 1.13
N MET A 161 -10.70 5.19 -0.12
CA MET A 161 -11.19 6.52 -0.47
C MET A 161 -12.58 6.40 -1.10
N CYS A 162 -13.56 7.05 -0.51
CA CYS A 162 -14.94 7.10 -1.00
C CYS A 162 -15.21 8.47 -1.62
N LEU A 163 -15.05 8.60 -2.94
CA LEU A 163 -15.09 9.88 -3.66
C LEU A 163 -16.23 9.95 -4.70
N THR A 164 -16.32 8.93 -5.55
CA THR A 164 -17.21 8.88 -6.73
C THR A 164 -18.62 8.46 -6.34
N GLU A 165 -19.63 9.00 -7.06
CA GLU A 165 -21.04 8.60 -6.99
C GLU A 165 -21.54 8.13 -8.37
N PRO A 166 -22.69 7.44 -8.50
CA PRO A 166 -23.14 6.88 -9.78
C PRO A 166 -23.17 7.87 -10.96
N ASN A 167 -23.40 9.15 -10.70
CA ASN A 167 -23.45 10.20 -11.72
C ASN A 167 -22.24 11.17 -11.68
N VAL A 168 -21.26 10.93 -10.80
CA VAL A 168 -20.17 11.86 -10.52
C VAL A 168 -18.83 11.12 -10.48
N GLY A 169 -18.03 11.29 -11.55
CA GLY A 169 -16.64 10.86 -11.64
C GLY A 169 -15.68 12.05 -11.64
N THR A 170 -15.31 12.52 -12.82
CA THR A 170 -14.37 13.66 -12.99
C THR A 170 -14.84 14.94 -12.29
N ALA A 171 -16.16 15.19 -12.25
CA ALA A 171 -16.74 16.40 -11.68
C ALA A 171 -17.07 16.26 -10.19
N LEU A 172 -16.07 15.93 -9.34
CA LEU A 172 -16.27 15.68 -7.89
C LEU A 172 -16.96 16.83 -7.12
N ALA A 173 -16.98 18.04 -7.66
CA ALA A 173 -17.74 19.14 -7.07
C ALA A 173 -19.27 18.90 -7.05
N ASP A 174 -19.77 17.96 -7.86
CA ASP A 174 -21.19 17.68 -8.04
C ASP A 174 -21.71 16.52 -7.16
N ILE A 175 -20.91 16.00 -6.24
CA ILE A 175 -21.34 14.94 -5.31
C ILE A 175 -22.55 15.40 -4.48
N ARG A 176 -23.41 14.43 -4.11
CA ARG A 176 -24.62 14.69 -3.32
C ARG A 176 -24.51 14.23 -1.88
N THR A 177 -23.52 13.42 -1.54
CA THR A 177 -23.21 13.02 -0.16
C THR A 177 -22.99 14.27 0.68
N THR A 178 -23.69 14.36 1.80
CA THR A 178 -23.64 15.53 2.70
C THR A 178 -23.08 15.13 4.05
N ALA A 179 -22.45 16.05 4.78
CA ALA A 179 -22.06 15.81 6.17
C ALA A 179 -22.81 16.79 7.08
N LYS A 180 -23.74 16.30 7.89
CA LYS A 180 -24.45 17.11 8.88
C LYS A 180 -23.76 17.00 10.24
N LYS A 181 -23.37 18.14 10.81
CA LYS A 181 -22.77 18.20 12.15
C LYS A 181 -23.81 17.85 13.22
N ASN A 182 -23.40 17.01 14.17
CA ASN A 182 -24.16 16.58 15.33
C ASN A 182 -23.79 17.41 16.57
N ASP A 183 -24.62 17.34 17.62
CA ASP A 183 -24.43 18.09 18.87
C ASP A 183 -23.16 17.66 19.63
N ASP A 184 -22.74 16.41 19.48
CA ASP A 184 -21.52 15.84 20.06
C ASP A 184 -20.24 16.16 19.26
N GLY A 185 -20.36 16.92 18.16
CA GLY A 185 -19.25 17.29 17.29
C GLY A 185 -18.94 16.27 16.18
N SER A 186 -19.58 15.11 16.16
CA SER A 186 -19.49 14.14 15.06
C SER A 186 -20.25 14.63 13.81
N TYR A 187 -20.14 13.89 12.71
CA TYR A 187 -20.90 14.13 11.49
C TYR A 187 -21.70 12.90 11.08
N SER A 188 -22.94 13.11 10.66
CA SER A 188 -23.73 12.11 9.94
C SER A 188 -23.55 12.35 8.44
N LEU A 189 -23.02 11.32 7.76
CA LEU A 189 -22.91 11.26 6.30
C LEU A 189 -24.25 10.85 5.65
#